data_AF-A0A3D2UGP6-F1
#
_entry.id   AF-A0A3D2UGP6-F1
#
_cell.length_a   1.000
_cell.length_b   1.000
_cell.length_c   1.000
_cell.angle_alpha   90.00
_cell.angle_beta   90.00
_cell.angle_gamma   90.00
#
_symmetry.space_group_name_H-M   'P 1'
#
loop_
_entity.id
_entity.type
_entity.pdbx_description
1 polymer ?
#
loop_
_entity_poly.entity_id
_entity_poly.type
_entity_poly.pdbx_seq_one_letter_code
_entity_poly.pdbx_strand_id
1 'polypeptide(L)'
;MQVPPREGDPEITPEIVADHGLTPEEYEKVLKIMGRDPTFTELGVFSAMWSEHCGYKNSKRLLRLLPTQAPWVIQGPGENAGVIDVGDGYALAFKIESHNHPSAVEPYQGAATGVGGILRDIFTMGARPVAVLDSLRFGDLDSGRVRYLFAGVVNGVGDYGNCVGIPNVGGEVQFDRGYEGNPIVNAMCLGLMRHEELITAAATGNGAPLMAVGARTGRDGIHGATFASEELSEDSDESSRPQVQVGDPFTE
;
A
#
# COMPACT_ATOMS: atom_id res chain seq x y z
N MET A 1 15.31 -29.89 -2.26
CA MET A 1 15.75 -29.96 -0.85
C MET A 1 14.51 -29.79 0.00
N GLN A 2 14.14 -30.76 0.84
CA GLN A 2 12.99 -30.59 1.74
C GLN A 2 13.37 -29.60 2.85
N VAL A 3 12.58 -28.54 3.02
CA VAL A 3 12.70 -27.60 4.13
C VAL A 3 11.70 -28.05 5.19
N PRO A 4 12.14 -28.40 6.41
CA PRO A 4 11.22 -28.85 7.45
C PRO A 4 10.32 -27.70 7.92
N PRO A 5 9.06 -27.96 8.31
CA PRO A 5 8.21 -26.99 8.99
C PRO A 5 8.86 -26.49 10.28
N ARG A 6 8.49 -25.28 10.73
CA ARG A 6 8.93 -24.79 12.04
C ARG A 6 8.10 -25.44 13.14
N GLU A 7 8.67 -25.52 14.33
CA GLU A 7 7.95 -26.01 15.50
C GLU A 7 6.73 -25.11 15.76
N GLY A 8 5.53 -25.73 15.81
CA GLY A 8 4.26 -25.03 15.99
C GLY A 8 3.55 -24.62 14.68
N ASP A 9 4.16 -24.82 13.52
CA ASP A 9 3.47 -24.62 12.24
C ASP A 9 2.32 -25.65 12.10
N PRO A 10 1.12 -25.23 11.65
CA PRO A 10 0.05 -26.17 11.35
C PRO A 10 0.39 -26.99 10.09
N GLU A 11 -0.21 -28.18 10.00
CA GLU A 11 -0.19 -28.96 8.77
C GLU A 11 -0.96 -28.24 7.66
N ILE A 12 -0.41 -28.15 6.46
CA ILE A 12 -1.06 -27.44 5.36
C ILE A 12 -2.19 -28.30 4.80
N THR A 13 -3.43 -27.93 5.12
CA THR A 13 -4.65 -28.55 4.60
C THR A 13 -5.31 -27.68 3.54
N PRO A 14 -6.25 -28.22 2.73
CA PRO A 14 -7.04 -27.42 1.79
C PRO A 14 -7.77 -26.25 2.45
N GLU A 15 -8.22 -26.42 3.70
CA GLU A 15 -8.84 -25.36 4.50
C GLU A 15 -7.84 -24.24 4.80
N ILE A 16 -6.62 -24.57 5.24
CA ILE A 16 -5.57 -23.56 5.49
C ILE A 16 -5.18 -22.82 4.21
N VAL A 17 -5.14 -23.52 3.07
CA VAL A 17 -4.89 -22.90 1.76
C VAL A 17 -5.99 -21.90 1.40
N ALA A 18 -7.25 -22.28 1.63
CA ALA A 18 -8.40 -21.41 1.39
C ALA A 18 -8.42 -20.19 2.33
N ASP A 19 -8.08 -20.37 3.61
CA ASP A 19 -7.94 -19.28 4.58
C ASP A 19 -6.83 -18.28 4.18
N HIS A 20 -5.84 -18.74 3.41
CA HIS A 20 -4.82 -17.90 2.80
C HIS A 20 -5.28 -17.22 1.49
N GLY A 21 -6.56 -17.32 1.13
CA GLY A 21 -7.12 -16.69 -0.06
C GLY A 21 -6.60 -17.24 -1.39
N LEU A 22 -5.99 -18.44 -1.37
CA LEU A 22 -5.49 -19.10 -2.57
C LEU A 22 -6.54 -20.07 -3.12
N THR A 23 -6.78 -20.02 -4.43
CA THR A 23 -7.62 -21.04 -5.07
C THR A 23 -6.88 -22.39 -5.17
N PRO A 24 -7.58 -23.52 -5.31
CA PRO A 24 -6.93 -24.82 -5.55
C PRO A 24 -5.96 -24.78 -6.74
N GLU A 25 -6.30 -24.08 -7.82
CA GLU A 25 -5.44 -23.95 -9.00
C GLU A 25 -4.22 -23.04 -8.74
N GLU A 26 -4.35 -22.03 -7.88
CA GLU A 26 -3.21 -21.22 -7.45
C GLU A 26 -2.25 -22.05 -6.59
N TYR A 27 -2.78 -22.87 -5.67
CA TYR A 27 -1.98 -23.76 -4.84
C TYR A 27 -1.25 -24.84 -5.66
N GLU A 28 -1.90 -25.45 -6.66
CA GLU A 28 -1.23 -26.37 -7.58
C GLU A 28 -0.04 -25.71 -8.31
N LYS A 29 -0.17 -24.42 -8.68
CA LYS A 29 0.95 -23.67 -9.27
C LYS A 29 2.07 -23.44 -8.26
N VAL A 30 1.75 -23.14 -7.00
CA VAL A 30 2.74 -23.03 -5.92
C VAL A 30 3.54 -24.33 -5.82
N LEU A 31 2.87 -25.48 -5.73
CA LEU A 31 3.53 -26.79 -5.67
C LEU A 31 4.43 -27.04 -6.88
N LYS A 32 3.98 -26.66 -8.08
CA LYS A 32 4.76 -26.80 -9.32
C LYS A 32 5.99 -25.89 -9.34
N ILE A 33 5.89 -24.65 -8.87
CA ILE A 33 7.00 -23.70 -8.79
C ILE A 33 8.04 -24.18 -7.77
N MET A 34 7.58 -24.67 -6.62
CA MET A 34 8.46 -25.09 -5.53
C MET A 34 9.07 -26.48 -5.74
N GLY A 35 8.38 -27.35 -6.47
CA GLY A 35 8.74 -28.77 -6.61
C GLY A 35 8.63 -29.56 -5.28
N ARG A 36 7.94 -29.00 -4.29
CA ARG A 36 7.67 -29.57 -2.96
C ARG A 36 6.51 -28.80 -2.31
N ASP A 37 6.02 -29.32 -1.18
CA ASP A 37 5.08 -28.58 -0.34
C ASP A 37 5.75 -27.33 0.28
N PRO A 38 5.04 -26.18 0.32
CA PRO A 38 5.50 -25.01 1.06
C PRO A 38 5.52 -25.30 2.57
N THR A 39 6.33 -24.54 3.31
CA THR A 39 6.14 -24.35 4.75
C THR A 39 5.01 -23.34 5.00
N PHE A 40 4.49 -23.27 6.23
CA PHE A 40 3.42 -22.32 6.57
C PHE A 40 3.83 -20.86 6.28
N THR A 41 5.08 -20.50 6.60
CA THR A 41 5.62 -19.16 6.28
C THR A 41 5.68 -18.92 4.78
N GLU A 42 6.14 -19.89 3.99
CA GLU A 42 6.21 -19.76 2.52
C GLU A 42 4.82 -19.64 1.90
N LEU A 43 3.83 -20.39 2.40
CA LEU A 43 2.43 -20.27 1.99
C LEU A 43 1.91 -18.85 2.24
N GLY A 44 2.19 -18.28 3.41
CA GLY A 44 1.86 -16.90 3.75
C GLY A 44 2.50 -15.88 2.79
N VAL A 45 3.76 -16.10 2.39
CA VAL A 45 4.43 -15.24 1.38
C VAL A 45 3.74 -15.34 0.02
N PHE A 46 3.41 -16.54 -0.45
CA PHE A 46 2.67 -16.70 -1.71
C PHE A 46 1.30 -16.03 -1.64
N SER A 47 0.56 -16.24 -0.56
CA SER A 47 -0.75 -15.63 -0.30
C SER A 47 -0.69 -14.11 -0.42
N ALA A 48 0.21 -13.46 0.33
CA ALA A 48 0.35 -12.01 0.29
C ALA A 48 0.73 -11.51 -1.12
N MET A 49 1.76 -12.13 -1.74
CA MET A 49 2.28 -11.70 -3.04
C MET A 49 1.32 -11.97 -4.21
N TRP A 50 0.40 -12.93 -4.08
CA TRP A 50 -0.58 -13.29 -5.12
C TRP A 50 -2.00 -12.76 -4.82
N SER A 51 -2.17 -11.96 -3.77
CA SER A 51 -3.39 -11.18 -3.54
C SER A 51 -3.70 -10.25 -4.72
N GLU A 52 -4.94 -9.78 -4.89
CA GLU A 52 -5.23 -8.77 -5.92
C GLU A 52 -4.48 -7.47 -5.63
N HIS A 53 -4.39 -7.09 -4.35
CA HIS A 53 -3.68 -5.90 -3.89
C HIS A 53 -2.21 -5.86 -4.35
N CYS A 54 -1.47 -6.96 -4.24
CA CYS A 54 -0.07 -7.00 -4.66
C CYS A 54 0.12 -7.46 -6.11
N GLY A 55 -0.69 -8.41 -6.57
CA GLY A 55 -0.52 -9.08 -7.86
C GLY A 55 -1.15 -8.35 -9.04
N TYR A 56 -2.14 -7.48 -8.79
CA TYR A 56 -2.95 -6.81 -9.83
C TYR A 56 -3.49 -7.81 -10.85
N LYS A 57 -3.96 -8.99 -10.40
CA LYS A 57 -4.24 -10.15 -11.27
C LYS A 57 -5.24 -9.81 -12.36
N ASN A 58 -6.23 -8.98 -12.03
CA ASN A 58 -7.29 -8.57 -12.94
C ASN A 58 -6.90 -7.32 -13.75
N SER A 59 -6.36 -6.31 -13.07
CA SER A 59 -6.13 -4.97 -13.66
C SER A 59 -4.86 -4.87 -14.51
N LYS A 60 -3.80 -5.63 -14.21
CA LYS A 60 -2.49 -5.54 -14.89
C LYS A 60 -2.58 -5.67 -16.41
N ARG A 61 -3.50 -6.50 -16.92
CA ARG A 61 -3.69 -6.69 -18.37
C ARG A 61 -4.23 -5.43 -19.05
N LEU A 62 -5.14 -4.72 -18.39
CA LEU A 62 -5.74 -3.49 -18.90
C LEU A 62 -4.81 -2.29 -18.74
N LEU A 63 -4.09 -2.20 -17.61
CA LEU A 63 -3.15 -1.11 -17.34
C LEU A 63 -1.99 -1.06 -18.34
N ARG A 64 -1.60 -2.19 -18.93
CA ARG A 64 -0.59 -2.25 -20.01
C ARG A 64 -1.00 -1.54 -21.30
N LEU A 65 -2.28 -1.21 -21.46
CA LEU A 65 -2.78 -0.47 -22.62
C LEU A 65 -2.53 1.04 -22.51
N LEU A 66 -2.20 1.54 -21.32
CA LEU A 66 -1.94 2.96 -21.11
C LEU A 66 -0.59 3.36 -21.71
N PRO A 67 -0.48 4.55 -22.34
CA PRO A 67 0.79 5.06 -22.84
C PRO A 67 1.70 5.43 -21.66
N THR A 68 2.94 4.92 -21.68
CA THR A 68 3.91 5.11 -20.58
C THR A 68 5.20 5.80 -21.00
N GLN A 69 5.31 6.20 -22.27
CA GLN A 69 6.52 6.81 -22.83
C GLN A 69 6.23 8.22 -23.30
N ALA A 70 7.08 9.17 -22.90
CA ALA A 70 7.17 10.51 -23.45
C ALA A 70 8.60 11.04 -23.25
N PRO A 71 9.03 12.08 -23.99
CA PRO A 71 10.41 12.59 -23.90
C PRO A 71 10.83 13.06 -22.51
N TRP A 72 9.88 13.49 -21.68
CA TRP A 72 10.11 13.97 -20.31
C TRP A 72 9.93 12.86 -19.25
N VAL A 73 9.60 11.62 -19.62
CA VAL A 73 9.47 10.53 -18.66
C VAL A 73 10.86 9.94 -18.40
N ILE A 74 11.37 10.16 -17.20
CA ILE A 74 12.64 9.58 -16.73
C ILE A 74 12.40 8.15 -16.24
N GLN A 75 11.33 7.96 -15.45
CA GLN A 75 10.92 6.66 -14.93
C GLN A 75 9.41 6.50 -15.06
N GLY A 76 8.98 5.48 -15.82
CA GLY A 76 7.58 5.07 -15.94
C GLY A 76 7.19 4.00 -14.91
N PRO A 77 6.04 3.31 -15.10
CA PRO A 77 5.62 2.22 -14.21
C PRO A 77 6.68 1.11 -14.12
N GLY A 78 7.00 0.67 -12.89
CA GLY A 78 7.96 -0.41 -12.63
C GLY A 78 8.77 -0.22 -11.35
N GLU A 79 8.88 1.02 -10.87
CA GLU A 79 9.51 1.39 -9.60
C GLU A 79 8.46 1.92 -8.61
N ASN A 80 8.90 2.33 -7.41
CA ASN A 80 8.01 2.84 -6.36
C ASN A 80 7.30 4.14 -6.73
N ALA A 81 7.81 4.95 -7.67
CA ALA A 81 7.10 6.12 -8.18
C ALA A 81 7.44 6.42 -9.64
N GLY A 82 6.58 7.21 -10.30
CA GLY A 82 6.89 7.79 -11.60
C GLY A 82 7.78 9.02 -11.46
N VAL A 83 8.70 9.25 -12.40
CA VAL A 83 9.62 10.39 -12.39
C VAL A 83 9.62 11.08 -13.75
N ILE A 84 9.44 12.40 -13.74
CA ILE A 84 9.47 13.24 -14.94
C ILE A 84 10.53 14.34 -14.84
N ASP A 85 11.10 14.72 -15.97
CA ASP A 85 11.95 15.89 -16.11
C ASP A 85 11.12 17.18 -16.02
N VAL A 86 11.59 18.13 -15.21
CA VAL A 86 10.97 19.47 -15.07
C VAL A 86 11.91 20.60 -15.50
N GLY A 87 13.05 20.26 -16.12
CA GLY A 87 14.04 21.21 -16.62
C GLY A 87 15.15 21.52 -15.62
N ASP A 88 16.19 22.22 -16.09
CA ASP A 88 17.33 22.69 -15.28
C ASP A 88 18.05 21.59 -14.45
N GLY A 89 18.00 20.34 -14.94
CA GLY A 89 18.57 19.17 -14.27
C GLY A 89 17.77 18.71 -13.04
N TYR A 90 16.52 19.15 -12.92
CA TYR A 90 15.60 18.73 -11.87
C TYR A 90 14.56 17.74 -12.40
N ALA A 91 14.13 16.85 -11.51
CA ALA A 91 13.05 15.92 -11.75
C ALA A 91 12.01 15.97 -10.62
N LEU A 92 10.79 15.55 -10.97
CA LEU A 92 9.68 15.40 -10.04
C LEU A 92 9.29 13.92 -9.97
N ALA A 93 9.44 13.33 -8.79
CA ALA A 93 8.89 12.02 -8.46
C ALA A 93 7.46 12.17 -7.93
N PHE A 94 6.54 11.32 -8.37
CA PHE A 94 5.17 11.35 -7.89
C PHE A 94 4.50 9.98 -7.98
N LYS A 95 3.60 9.73 -7.02
CA LYS A 95 2.72 8.56 -6.97
C LYS A 95 1.45 8.94 -6.23
N ILE A 96 0.39 8.18 -6.49
CA ILE A 96 -0.85 8.17 -5.71
C ILE A 96 -1.12 6.75 -5.23
N GLU A 97 -1.54 6.61 -3.99
CA GLU A 97 -1.96 5.36 -3.37
C GLU A 97 -3.33 5.50 -2.71
N SER A 98 -3.97 4.37 -2.42
CA SER A 98 -5.26 4.31 -1.74
C SER A 98 -5.16 3.55 -0.41
N HIS A 99 -5.93 4.00 0.57
CA HIS A 99 -6.02 3.38 1.89
C HIS A 99 -7.47 3.26 2.36
N ASN A 100 -8.32 2.81 1.44
CA ASN A 100 -9.79 2.80 1.57
C ASN A 100 -10.28 1.93 2.73
N HIS A 101 -9.98 0.62 2.67
CA HIS A 101 -10.44 -0.37 3.66
C HIS A 101 -10.02 0.00 5.10
N PRO A 102 -8.73 0.29 5.38
CA PRO A 102 -8.33 0.73 6.71
C PRO A 102 -9.05 2.00 7.16
N SER A 103 -9.26 2.96 6.25
CA SER A 103 -9.93 4.23 6.57
C SER A 103 -11.43 4.07 6.81
N ALA A 104 -12.08 3.06 6.22
CA ALA A 104 -13.46 2.71 6.53
C ALA A 104 -13.57 2.20 7.97
N VAL A 105 -12.62 1.38 8.41
CA VAL A 105 -12.61 0.77 9.75
C VAL A 105 -12.17 1.76 10.83
N GLU A 106 -11.02 2.41 10.66
CA GLU A 106 -10.44 3.39 11.57
C GLU A 106 -9.93 4.59 10.73
N PRO A 107 -10.70 5.69 10.64
CA PRO A 107 -10.45 6.73 9.65
C PRO A 107 -9.20 7.56 9.90
N TYR A 108 -8.78 7.73 11.15
CA TYR A 108 -7.62 8.56 11.48
C TYR A 108 -6.32 7.84 11.09
N GLN A 109 -6.12 6.64 11.63
CA GLN A 109 -4.94 5.82 11.40
C GLN A 109 -4.90 5.28 9.98
N GLY A 110 -6.06 4.91 9.42
CA GLY A 110 -6.17 4.53 8.02
C GLY A 110 -5.66 5.63 7.08
N ALA A 111 -6.06 6.88 7.30
CA ALA A 111 -5.60 7.98 6.46
C ALA A 111 -4.13 8.38 6.73
N ALA A 112 -3.74 8.45 8.01
CA ALA A 112 -2.38 8.77 8.44
C ALA A 112 -1.34 7.80 7.85
N THR A 113 -1.59 6.50 7.93
CA THR A 113 -0.69 5.49 7.37
C THR A 113 -0.66 5.51 5.84
N GLY A 114 -1.75 5.93 5.19
CA GLY A 114 -1.76 6.21 3.75
C GLY A 114 -0.82 7.35 3.35
N VAL A 115 -0.77 8.43 4.15
CA VAL A 115 0.20 9.53 3.95
C VAL A 115 1.64 9.04 4.20
N GLY A 116 1.88 8.29 5.28
CA GLY A 116 3.20 7.72 5.54
C GLY A 116 3.68 6.80 4.40
N GLY A 117 2.81 5.91 3.92
CA GLY A 117 3.12 5.02 2.78
C GLY A 117 3.57 5.77 1.54
N ILE A 118 2.79 6.77 1.12
CA ILE A 118 3.11 7.52 -0.09
C ILE A 118 4.37 8.38 0.05
N LEU A 119 4.69 8.86 1.26
CA LEU A 119 5.96 9.56 1.52
C LEU A 119 7.16 8.61 1.32
N ARG A 120 7.06 7.35 1.80
CA ARG A 120 8.10 6.31 1.61
C ARG A 120 8.35 5.99 0.16
N ASP A 121 7.30 5.88 -0.63
CA ASP A 121 7.45 5.64 -2.06
C ASP A 121 8.27 6.74 -2.73
N ILE A 122 8.02 8.00 -2.37
CA ILE A 122 8.74 9.14 -2.96
C ILE A 122 10.19 9.19 -2.50
N PHE A 123 10.46 9.08 -1.20
CA PHE A 123 11.85 9.22 -0.74
C PHE A 123 12.72 8.01 -1.12
N THR A 124 12.14 6.82 -1.31
CA THR A 124 12.90 5.66 -1.80
C THR A 124 13.34 5.80 -3.26
N MET A 125 12.78 6.74 -4.01
CA MET A 125 13.28 7.13 -5.33
C MET A 125 14.50 8.07 -5.27
N GLY A 126 14.93 8.48 -4.07
CA GLY A 126 15.94 9.52 -3.86
C GLY A 126 15.39 10.95 -3.89
N ALA A 127 14.06 11.12 -3.98
CA ALA A 127 13.43 12.44 -4.03
C ALA A 127 13.06 12.96 -2.65
N ARG A 128 13.19 14.27 -2.43
CA ARG A 128 12.70 14.91 -1.20
C ARG A 128 11.21 15.20 -1.35
N PRO A 129 10.32 14.62 -0.53
CA PRO A 129 8.91 15.01 -0.49
C PRO A 129 8.77 16.53 -0.26
N VAL A 130 7.89 17.18 -1.02
CA VAL A 130 7.65 18.63 -0.94
C VAL A 130 6.17 18.97 -0.79
N ALA A 131 5.28 18.07 -1.17
CA ALA A 131 3.84 18.28 -1.04
C ALA A 131 3.09 16.95 -1.01
N VAL A 132 1.95 16.96 -0.30
CA VAL A 132 0.94 15.91 -0.34
C VAL A 132 -0.35 16.50 -0.92
N LEU A 133 -1.13 15.66 -1.60
CA LEU A 133 -2.49 15.95 -2.02
C LEU A 133 -3.40 14.77 -1.67
N ASP A 134 -4.67 15.03 -1.41
CA ASP A 134 -5.67 14.00 -1.13
C ASP A 134 -6.80 13.96 -2.16
N SER A 135 -7.25 12.76 -2.51
CA SER A 135 -8.49 12.57 -3.29
C SER A 135 -9.44 11.71 -2.47
N LEU A 136 -10.48 12.38 -1.96
CA LEU A 136 -11.39 11.82 -0.98
C LEU A 136 -12.80 11.68 -1.54
N ARG A 137 -13.45 10.55 -1.28
CA ARG A 137 -14.85 10.28 -1.63
C ARG A 137 -15.59 9.66 -0.46
N PHE A 138 -16.75 10.22 -0.12
CA PHE A 138 -17.58 9.74 0.98
C PHE A 138 -19.06 9.73 0.61
N GLY A 139 -19.87 9.03 1.43
CA GLY A 139 -21.33 9.04 1.34
C GLY A 139 -21.96 10.40 1.65
N ASP A 140 -23.27 10.44 1.91
CA ASP A 140 -23.98 11.70 2.18
C ASP A 140 -23.67 12.25 3.58
N LEU A 141 -23.46 13.56 3.68
CA LEU A 141 -23.12 14.26 4.93
C LEU A 141 -24.23 14.24 5.99
N ASP A 142 -25.45 13.85 5.62
CA ASP A 142 -26.56 13.65 6.56
C ASP A 142 -26.31 12.44 7.49
N SER A 143 -25.50 11.48 7.04
CA SER A 143 -25.09 10.31 7.81
C SER A 143 -24.06 10.68 8.89
N GLY A 144 -24.36 10.32 10.15
CA GLY A 144 -23.43 10.51 11.27
C GLY A 144 -22.12 9.74 11.12
N ARG A 145 -22.20 8.54 10.53
CA ARG A 145 -21.03 7.70 10.22
C ARG A 145 -20.14 8.38 9.17
N VAL A 146 -20.72 8.92 8.11
CA VAL A 146 -19.98 9.64 7.07
C VAL A 146 -19.26 10.87 7.65
N ARG A 147 -19.93 11.67 8.49
CA ARG A 147 -19.28 12.81 9.16
C ARG A 147 -18.10 12.38 10.05
N TYR A 148 -18.23 11.25 10.74
CA TYR A 148 -17.15 10.67 11.53
C TYR A 148 -15.96 10.23 10.66
N LEU A 149 -16.22 9.51 9.56
CA LEU A 149 -15.18 9.08 8.63
C LEU A 149 -14.45 10.27 8.01
N PHE A 150 -15.20 11.25 7.49
CA PHE A 150 -14.63 12.45 6.89
C PHE A 150 -13.74 13.22 7.87
N ALA A 151 -14.25 13.48 9.09
CA ALA A 151 -13.47 14.17 10.12
C ALA A 151 -12.21 13.40 10.52
N GLY A 152 -12.30 12.09 10.71
CA GLY A 152 -11.16 11.24 11.05
C GLY A 152 -10.09 11.24 9.95
N VAL A 153 -10.49 11.07 8.69
CA VAL A 153 -9.58 11.04 7.54
C VAL A 153 -8.85 12.37 7.38
N VAL A 154 -9.57 13.50 7.40
CA VAL A 154 -8.96 14.83 7.25
C VAL A 154 -7.95 15.10 8.37
N ASN A 155 -8.28 14.72 9.62
CA ASN A 155 -7.35 14.83 10.74
C ASN A 155 -6.12 13.93 10.56
N GLY A 156 -6.31 12.66 10.15
CA GLY A 156 -5.21 11.72 9.92
C GLY A 156 -4.25 12.18 8.83
N VAL A 157 -4.78 12.63 7.68
CA VAL A 157 -3.97 13.20 6.58
C VAL A 157 -3.21 14.43 7.06
N GLY A 158 -3.91 15.35 7.73
CA GLY A 158 -3.33 16.61 8.19
C GLY A 158 -2.23 16.39 9.23
N ASP A 159 -2.50 15.60 10.26
CA ASP A 159 -1.58 15.39 11.37
C ASP A 159 -0.30 14.69 10.92
N TYR A 160 -0.40 13.67 10.06
CA TYR A 160 0.80 12.97 9.58
C TYR A 160 1.71 13.91 8.77
N GLY A 161 1.15 14.61 7.79
CA GLY A 161 1.90 15.59 6.99
C GLY A 161 2.49 16.72 7.85
N ASN A 162 1.71 17.26 8.79
CA ASN A 162 2.16 18.31 9.71
C ASN A 162 3.32 17.85 10.61
N CYS A 163 3.28 16.62 11.12
CA CYS A 163 4.33 16.05 11.95
C CYS A 163 5.65 15.86 11.17
N VAL A 164 5.58 15.31 9.95
CA VAL A 164 6.76 15.14 9.07
C VAL A 164 7.26 16.49 8.54
N GLY A 165 6.38 17.50 8.47
CA GLY A 165 6.69 18.82 7.93
C GLY A 165 6.49 18.93 6.42
N ILE A 166 5.61 18.10 5.85
CA ILE A 166 5.23 18.12 4.43
C ILE A 166 3.81 18.68 4.30
N PRO A 167 3.61 19.83 3.63
CA PRO A 167 2.31 20.44 3.53
C PRO A 167 1.38 19.63 2.63
N ASN A 168 0.13 19.46 3.07
CA ASN A 168 -0.94 19.16 2.15
C ASN A 168 -1.33 20.46 1.41
N VAL A 169 -1.13 20.48 0.09
CA VAL A 169 -1.28 21.69 -0.74
C VAL A 169 -2.62 21.76 -1.48
N GLY A 170 -3.45 20.72 -1.37
CA GLY A 170 -4.75 20.67 -2.01
C GLY A 170 -5.20 19.25 -2.31
N GLY A 171 -6.28 19.13 -3.04
CA GLY A 171 -6.92 17.86 -3.27
C GLY A 171 -8.30 18.02 -3.85
N GLU A 172 -9.09 16.96 -3.77
CA GLU A 172 -10.49 16.94 -4.17
C GLU A 172 -11.33 16.14 -3.19
N VAL A 173 -12.52 16.66 -2.88
CA VAL A 173 -13.49 16.00 -2.01
C VAL A 173 -14.83 15.95 -2.74
N GLN A 174 -15.44 14.77 -2.79
CA GLN A 174 -16.79 14.59 -3.33
C GLN A 174 -17.64 13.74 -2.39
N PHE A 175 -18.90 14.12 -2.26
CA PHE A 175 -19.91 13.38 -1.52
C PHE A 175 -20.93 12.81 -2.50
N ASP A 176 -21.14 11.50 -2.45
CA ASP A 176 -22.16 10.80 -3.23
C ASP A 176 -22.53 9.51 -2.50
N ARG A 177 -23.84 9.22 -2.41
CA ARG A 177 -24.36 7.98 -1.80
C ARG A 177 -23.69 6.69 -2.27
N GLY A 178 -23.13 6.66 -3.49
CA GLY A 178 -22.40 5.51 -4.03
C GLY A 178 -21.12 5.15 -3.26
N TYR A 179 -20.62 6.05 -2.42
CA TYR A 179 -19.46 5.83 -1.54
C TYR A 179 -19.84 5.57 -0.08
N GLU A 180 -21.14 5.39 0.21
CA GLU A 180 -21.56 5.00 1.55
C GLU A 180 -21.14 3.55 1.85
N GLY A 181 -20.57 3.32 3.02
CA GLY A 181 -19.98 2.03 3.40
C GLY A 181 -18.56 1.80 2.88
N ASN A 182 -18.18 2.35 1.72
CA ASN A 182 -16.83 2.19 1.14
C ASN A 182 -16.26 3.54 0.65
N PRO A 183 -15.62 4.33 1.54
CA PRO A 183 -15.00 5.59 1.16
C PRO A 183 -13.76 5.39 0.30
N ILE A 184 -13.45 6.37 -0.55
CA ILE A 184 -12.16 6.45 -1.24
C ILE A 184 -11.27 7.43 -0.48
N VAL A 185 -10.10 6.95 -0.08
CA VAL A 185 -9.08 7.74 0.62
C VAL A 185 -7.77 7.53 -0.11
N ASN A 186 -7.48 8.42 -1.05
CA ASN A 186 -6.24 8.40 -1.79
C ASN A 186 -5.31 9.52 -1.31
N ALA A 187 -4.03 9.19 -1.17
CA ALA A 187 -2.96 10.13 -0.88
C ALA A 187 -1.97 10.14 -2.06
N MET A 188 -1.61 11.34 -2.52
CA MET A 188 -0.61 11.58 -3.54
C MET A 188 0.55 12.36 -2.90
N CYS A 189 1.78 12.05 -3.30
CA CYS A 189 2.94 12.83 -2.89
C CYS A 189 3.75 13.27 -4.11
N LEU A 190 4.32 14.48 -4.00
CA LEU A 190 5.27 15.06 -4.93
C LEU A 190 6.63 15.16 -4.23
N GLY A 191 7.68 14.70 -4.91
CA GLY A 191 9.06 14.85 -4.47
C GLY A 191 9.94 15.52 -5.52
N LEU A 192 10.80 16.43 -5.07
CA LEU A 192 11.77 17.12 -5.91
C LEU A 192 13.15 16.47 -5.78
N MET A 193 13.87 16.34 -6.88
CA MET A 193 15.21 15.76 -6.90
C MET A 193 16.07 16.28 -8.06
N ARG A 194 17.38 16.03 -8.00
CA ARG A 194 18.24 16.08 -9.19
C ARG A 194 18.14 14.80 -10.01
N HIS A 195 18.41 14.88 -11.31
CA HIS A 195 18.40 13.69 -12.19
C HIS A 195 19.35 12.60 -11.69
N GLU A 196 20.55 12.99 -11.24
CA GLU A 196 21.59 12.09 -10.76
C GLU A 196 21.31 11.43 -9.40
N GLU A 197 20.29 11.89 -8.67
CA GLU A 197 19.90 11.35 -7.35
C GLU A 197 18.92 10.17 -7.47
N LEU A 198 18.53 9.77 -8.69
CA LEU A 198 17.57 8.70 -8.91
C LEU A 198 18.06 7.36 -8.34
N ILE A 199 17.29 6.83 -7.40
CA ILE A 199 17.48 5.50 -6.83
C ILE A 199 16.43 4.55 -7.41
N THR A 200 16.90 3.38 -7.86
CA THR A 200 16.05 2.28 -8.36
C THR A 200 16.14 1.08 -7.42
N ALA A 201 15.11 0.24 -7.38
CA ALA A 201 15.01 -0.90 -6.47
C ALA A 201 16.05 -2.03 -6.69
N ALA A 202 16.94 -1.91 -7.69
CA ALA A 202 17.92 -2.94 -8.03
C ALA A 202 19.05 -3.05 -6.99
N ALA A 203 19.00 -4.06 -6.13
CA ALA A 203 20.14 -4.49 -5.33
C ALA A 203 21.18 -5.16 -6.24
N THR A 204 22.34 -4.51 -6.44
CA THR A 204 23.44 -5.05 -7.24
C THR A 204 24.66 -5.34 -6.37
N GLY A 205 25.41 -6.39 -6.72
CA GLY A 205 26.65 -6.76 -6.05
C GLY A 205 26.51 -7.91 -5.04
N ASN A 206 27.21 -9.01 -5.30
CA ASN A 206 27.28 -10.13 -4.37
C ASN A 206 27.98 -9.70 -3.07
N GLY A 207 27.37 -10.02 -1.93
CA GLY A 207 27.90 -9.68 -0.61
C GLY A 207 27.54 -8.27 -0.12
N ALA A 208 26.70 -7.53 -0.85
CA ALA A 208 26.14 -6.28 -0.35
C ALA A 208 25.28 -6.55 0.91
N PRO A 209 25.45 -5.77 1.99
CA PRO A 209 24.61 -5.92 3.18
C PRO A 209 23.18 -5.47 2.89
N LEU A 210 22.20 -6.22 3.40
CA LEU A 210 20.80 -5.81 3.44
C LEU A 210 20.50 -5.20 4.81
N MET A 211 19.96 -3.98 4.81
CA MET A 211 19.63 -3.24 6.03
C MET A 211 18.13 -2.95 6.07
N ALA A 212 17.53 -3.18 7.23
CA ALA A 212 16.19 -2.69 7.55
C ALA A 212 16.33 -1.48 8.47
N VAL A 213 15.73 -0.36 8.10
CA VAL A 213 15.78 0.92 8.82
C VAL A 213 14.36 1.33 9.18
N GLY A 214 14.16 1.76 10.42
CA GLY A 214 12.85 2.21 10.92
C GLY A 214 12.47 1.54 12.24
N ALA A 215 11.16 1.50 12.49
CA ALA A 215 10.58 0.90 13.70
C ALA A 215 10.85 -0.61 13.81
N ARG A 216 10.72 -1.14 15.03
CA ARG A 216 10.80 -2.59 15.27
C ARG A 216 9.57 -3.27 14.66
N THR A 217 9.78 -4.42 14.03
CA THR A 217 8.67 -5.24 13.50
C THR A 217 7.80 -5.74 14.65
N GLY A 218 6.56 -5.23 14.71
CA GLY A 218 5.51 -5.69 15.61
C GLY A 218 4.57 -6.71 14.95
N ARG A 219 3.39 -6.91 15.53
CA ARG A 219 2.30 -7.74 14.96
C ARG A 219 1.28 -6.90 14.19
N ASP A 220 1.74 -5.79 13.62
CA ASP A 220 0.89 -4.74 13.05
C ASP A 220 0.50 -5.09 11.61
N GLY A 221 -0.81 -5.12 11.31
CA GLY A 221 -1.32 -5.36 9.95
C GLY A 221 -0.99 -6.73 9.34
N ILE A 222 -0.84 -7.78 10.17
CA ILE A 222 -0.73 -9.16 9.67
C ILE A 222 -2.00 -9.47 8.88
N HIS A 223 -1.84 -9.95 7.63
CA HIS A 223 -2.91 -10.14 6.63
C HIS A 223 -3.50 -8.87 6.00
N GLY A 224 -2.88 -7.70 6.16
CA GLY A 224 -3.40 -6.43 5.63
C GLY A 224 -3.67 -6.40 4.11
N ALA A 225 -2.83 -7.06 3.29
CA ALA A 225 -3.04 -7.14 1.84
C ALA A 225 -4.24 -8.02 1.46
N THR A 226 -4.48 -9.09 2.23
CA THR A 226 -5.64 -9.97 2.06
C THR A 226 -6.91 -9.25 2.53
N PHE A 227 -6.85 -8.60 3.71
CA PHE A 227 -7.91 -7.76 4.25
C PHE A 227 -8.34 -6.65 3.27
N ALA A 228 -7.40 -5.96 2.64
CA ALA A 228 -7.71 -4.93 1.65
C ALA A 228 -8.36 -5.46 0.35
N SER A 229 -8.37 -6.79 0.16
CA SER A 229 -8.96 -7.48 -0.99
C SER A 229 -10.34 -8.10 -0.69
N GLU A 230 -10.84 -8.00 0.54
CA GLU A 230 -12.15 -8.53 0.96
C GLU A 230 -13.28 -7.50 0.75
N GLU A 231 -14.55 -7.93 0.87
CA GLU A 231 -15.70 -7.01 0.84
C GLU A 231 -16.01 -6.48 2.26
N LEU A 232 -16.22 -5.17 2.38
CA LEU A 232 -16.66 -4.54 3.64
C LEU A 232 -18.07 -5.00 4.02
N SER A 233 -18.21 -5.50 5.25
CA SER A 233 -19.50 -5.81 5.89
C SER A 233 -19.55 -5.25 7.32
N GLU A 234 -20.74 -4.95 7.84
CA GLU A 234 -20.90 -4.37 9.18
C GLU A 234 -20.28 -5.24 10.29
N ASP A 235 -20.28 -6.58 10.15
CA ASP A 235 -19.68 -7.52 11.11
C ASP A 235 -18.14 -7.57 11.01
N SER A 236 -17.57 -7.29 9.83
CA SER A 236 -16.12 -7.28 9.62
C SER A 236 -15.43 -6.03 10.17
N ASP A 237 -16.15 -4.91 10.32
CA ASP A 237 -15.57 -3.62 10.73
C ASP A 237 -15.00 -3.65 12.16
N GLU A 238 -15.74 -4.17 13.14
CA GLU A 238 -15.28 -4.15 14.54
C GLU A 238 -14.13 -5.14 14.82
N SER A 239 -14.20 -6.33 14.22
CA SER A 239 -13.19 -7.38 14.39
C SER A 239 -11.85 -7.04 13.71
N SER A 240 -11.87 -6.16 12.71
CA SER A 240 -10.70 -5.78 11.90
C SER A 240 -9.97 -4.54 12.41
N ARG A 241 -10.52 -3.78 13.37
CA ARG A 241 -9.86 -2.59 13.95
C ARG A 241 -8.42 -2.86 14.44
N PRO A 242 -8.08 -3.99 15.08
CA PRO A 242 -6.71 -4.29 15.50
C PRO A 242 -5.72 -4.49 14.33
N GLN A 243 -6.23 -4.66 13.11
CA GLN A 243 -5.41 -4.82 11.91
C GLN A 243 -4.99 -3.47 11.30
N VAL A 244 -5.62 -2.36 11.72
CA VAL A 244 -5.22 -1.02 11.26
C VAL A 244 -3.93 -0.60 11.96
N GLN A 245 -2.90 -0.36 11.16
CA GLN A 245 -1.59 0.07 11.65
C GLN A 245 -1.64 1.50 12.19
N VAL A 246 -0.80 1.79 13.18
CA VAL A 246 -0.59 3.14 13.70
C VAL A 246 0.73 3.65 13.16
N GLY A 247 0.70 4.79 12.47
CA GLY A 247 1.91 5.41 11.94
C GLY A 247 2.66 6.26 12.98
N ASP A 248 3.97 6.34 12.87
CA ASP A 248 4.83 7.21 13.69
C ASP A 248 5.57 8.23 12.81
N PRO A 249 4.95 9.40 12.54
CA PRO A 249 5.52 10.41 11.65
C PRO A 249 6.75 11.11 12.22
N PHE A 250 7.11 10.88 13.50
CA PHE A 250 8.33 11.46 14.08
C PHE A 250 9.56 10.59 13.87
N THR A 251 9.35 9.28 13.72
CA THR A 251 10.43 8.31 13.43
C THR A 251 10.73 8.23 11.93
N GLU A 252 9.71 8.47 11.09
CA GLU A 252 9.81 8.54 9.63
C GLU A 252 10.64 9.73 9.13
#